data_AF-A0A969KMV2-F1
#
_entry.id   AF-A0A969KMV2-F1
#
_cell.length_a   1.000
_cell.length_b   1.000
_cell.length_c   1.000
_cell.angle_alpha   90.00
_cell.angle_beta   90.00
_cell.angle_gamma   90.00
#
_symmetry.space_group_name_H-M   'P 1'
#
loop_
_entity.id
_entity.type
_entity.pdbx_description
1 polymer ?
#
loop_
_entity_poly.entity_id
_entity_poly.type
_entity_poly.pdbx_seq_one_letter_code
_entity_poly.pdbx_strand_id
1 'polypeptide(L)'
;MVDDLLGGWTNRYADELKHRRTSVVYRPAVWAEPWITAWLWTSEPQTPAKVREELLTCIHRTAYIQLHGAARSLGALLEQEGQAMAMAGVAEPKLDNDDIAYTRIVLEPFLAENGEPTLIAALFGDGAARELGYTPLGLSARAGLALALADATSSRRNATRI
;
A
#
# COMPACT_ATOMS: atom_id res chain seq x y z
N MET A 1 17.58 2.73 -1.43
CA MET A 1 17.02 4.10 -1.40
C MET A 1 16.58 4.43 -2.81
N VAL A 2 15.39 4.98 -2.98
CA VAL A 2 14.75 5.24 -4.28
C VAL A 2 14.58 6.74 -4.44
N ASP A 3 14.98 7.29 -5.59
CA ASP A 3 14.97 8.73 -5.83
C ASP A 3 13.62 9.22 -6.33
N ASP A 4 12.98 10.12 -5.58
CA ASP A 4 11.74 10.81 -5.97
C ASP A 4 11.87 12.34 -5.98
N LEU A 5 13.06 12.91 -5.75
CA LEU A 5 13.25 14.36 -5.57
C LEU A 5 13.44 15.13 -6.88
N LEU A 6 14.06 14.53 -7.89
CA LEU A 6 14.47 15.25 -9.12
C LEU A 6 13.62 14.93 -10.34
N GLY A 7 12.48 14.23 -10.18
CA GLY A 7 11.50 14.03 -11.24
C GLY A 7 12.03 13.27 -12.47
N GLY A 8 12.96 12.34 -12.25
CA GLY A 8 13.57 11.52 -13.30
C GLY A 8 12.69 10.35 -13.76
N TRP A 9 13.29 9.17 -13.90
CA TRP A 9 12.60 7.95 -14.37
C TRP A 9 11.63 7.31 -13.37
N THR A 10 11.65 7.78 -12.12
CA THR A 10 10.89 7.20 -11.01
C THR A 10 9.75 8.13 -10.64
N ASN A 11 8.51 7.65 -10.77
CA ASN A 11 7.36 8.32 -10.17
C ASN A 11 6.98 7.56 -8.92
N ARG A 12 6.99 8.27 -7.79
CA ARG A 12 6.76 7.68 -6.47
C ARG A 12 5.55 6.75 -6.45
N TYR A 13 4.38 7.23 -6.86
CA TYR A 13 3.13 6.47 -6.71
C TYR A 13 3.02 5.32 -7.70
N ALA A 14 3.48 5.51 -8.94
CA ALA A 14 3.49 4.45 -9.93
C ALA A 14 4.45 3.31 -9.53
N ASP A 15 5.64 3.65 -9.06
CA ASP A 15 6.63 2.67 -8.65
C ASP A 15 6.27 2.02 -7.31
N GLU A 16 5.69 2.77 -6.36
CA GLU A 16 5.16 2.23 -5.11
C GLU A 16 4.01 1.26 -5.36
N LEU A 17 3.09 1.55 -6.29
CA LEU A 17 2.03 0.61 -6.67
C LEU A 17 2.60 -0.69 -7.22
N LYS A 18 3.59 -0.61 -8.12
CA LYS A 18 4.26 -1.80 -8.68
C LYS A 18 4.94 -2.60 -7.58
N HIS A 19 5.66 -1.93 -6.67
CA HIS A 19 6.34 -2.56 -5.55
C HIS A 19 5.36 -3.28 -4.61
N ARG A 20 4.21 -2.66 -4.30
CA ARG A 20 3.17 -3.24 -3.43
C ARG A 20 2.43 -4.39 -4.12
N ARG A 21 2.10 -4.26 -5.41
CA ARG A 21 1.35 -5.28 -6.17
C ARG A 21 2.20 -6.51 -6.50
N THR A 22 3.49 -6.32 -6.74
CA THR A 22 4.43 -7.39 -7.07
C THR A 22 5.56 -7.46 -6.06
N SER A 23 5.43 -8.33 -5.05
CA SER A 23 6.62 -8.78 -4.32
C SER A 23 7.53 -9.54 -5.29
N VAL A 24 8.83 -9.52 -5.01
CA VAL A 24 9.92 -10.15 -5.76
C VAL A 24 9.60 -11.60 -6.17
N VAL A 25 8.73 -12.27 -5.41
CA VAL A 25 8.22 -13.64 -5.62
C VAL A 25 7.40 -13.80 -6.91
N TYR A 26 6.78 -12.75 -7.44
CA TYR A 26 5.96 -12.81 -8.66
C TYR A 26 6.71 -12.31 -9.91
N ARG A 27 8.04 -12.39 -9.92
CA ARG A 27 8.83 -12.23 -11.15
C ARG A 27 9.04 -13.60 -11.81
N PRO A 28 8.99 -13.71 -13.16
CA PRO A 28 9.40 -14.92 -13.85
C PRO A 28 10.78 -15.37 -13.35
N ALA A 29 10.97 -16.67 -13.14
CA ALA A 29 12.12 -17.29 -12.45
C ALA A 29 13.51 -16.87 -12.96
N VAL A 30 13.61 -16.21 -14.11
CA VAL A 30 14.86 -15.67 -14.69
C VAL A 30 15.33 -14.38 -14.00
N TRP A 31 14.45 -13.67 -13.27
CA TRP A 31 14.73 -12.38 -12.62
C TRP A 31 14.25 -12.31 -11.15
N ALA A 32 13.97 -13.47 -10.56
CA ALA A 32 13.58 -13.54 -9.15
C ALA A 32 14.83 -13.34 -8.30
N GLU A 33 15.02 -12.12 -7.79
CA GLU A 33 16.05 -11.87 -6.78
C GLU A 33 15.70 -12.69 -5.52
N PRO A 34 16.66 -13.42 -4.92
CA PRO A 34 16.39 -14.24 -3.74
C PRO A 34 16.23 -13.41 -2.45
N TRP A 35 16.13 -12.08 -2.54
CA TRP A 35 16.06 -11.17 -1.41
C TRP A 35 14.81 -10.29 -1.47
N ILE A 36 14.33 -9.90 -0.29
CA ILE A 36 13.24 -8.95 -0.13
C ILE A 36 13.83 -7.55 -0.12
N THR A 37 13.29 -6.67 -0.97
CA THR A 37 13.74 -5.28 -1.06
C THR A 37 12.74 -4.36 -0.36
N ALA A 38 13.22 -3.56 0.57
CA ALA A 38 12.46 -2.49 1.23
C ALA A 38 12.81 -1.14 0.60
N TRP A 39 11.79 -0.33 0.27
CA TRP A 39 11.99 0.93 -0.45
C TRP A 39 11.93 2.12 0.51
N LEU A 40 13.02 2.89 0.54
CA LEU A 40 13.11 4.13 1.30
C LEU A 40 13.26 5.30 0.32
N TRP A 41 12.35 6.25 0.39
CA TRP A 41 12.28 7.41 -0.50
C TRP A 41 13.23 8.53 -0.07
N THR A 42 13.97 9.11 -1.02
CA THR A 42 14.94 10.19 -0.73
C THR A 42 14.28 11.45 -0.20
N SER A 43 13.04 11.73 -0.59
CA SER A 43 12.26 12.87 -0.11
C SER A 43 11.87 12.79 1.37
N GLU A 44 11.98 11.62 2.01
CA GLU A 44 11.53 11.42 3.39
C GLU A 44 12.69 11.32 4.39
N PRO A 45 12.53 11.88 5.61
CA PRO A 45 13.47 11.63 6.71
C PRO A 45 13.54 10.14 7.04
N GLN A 46 14.75 9.60 7.06
CA GLN A 46 15.03 8.20 7.38
C GLN A 46 15.36 8.05 8.86
N THR A 47 14.46 7.43 9.62
CA THR A 47 14.67 7.09 11.03
C THR A 47 14.77 5.57 11.19
N PRO A 48 15.46 5.05 12.22
CA PRO A 48 15.50 3.60 12.47
C PRO A 48 14.11 2.96 12.59
N ALA A 49 13.13 3.69 13.13
CA ALA A 49 11.75 3.26 13.23
C ALA A 49 11.12 3.05 11.84
N LYS A 50 11.21 4.06 10.96
CA LYS A 50 10.70 3.95 9.58
C LYS A 50 11.36 2.82 8.78
N VAL A 51 12.68 2.66 8.92
CA VAL A 51 13.41 1.56 8.27
C VAL A 51 12.88 0.21 8.73
N ARG A 52 12.64 0.06 10.04
CA ARG A 52 12.08 -1.17 10.61
C ARG A 52 10.66 -1.43 10.14
N GLU A 53 9.80 -0.41 10.16
CA GLU A 53 8.41 -0.48 9.69
C GLU A 53 8.34 -0.92 8.23
N GLU A 54 9.13 -0.30 7.35
CA GLU A 54 9.16 -0.65 5.93
C GLU A 54 9.68 -2.07 5.71
N LEU A 55 10.79 -2.44 6.36
CA LEU A 55 11.36 -3.79 6.25
C LEU A 55 10.35 -4.86 6.67
N LEU A 56 9.72 -4.69 7.85
CA LEU A 56 8.73 -5.64 8.35
C LEU A 56 7.50 -5.68 7.44
N THR A 57 7.05 -4.54 6.92
CA THR A 57 5.94 -4.48 5.98
C THR A 57 6.26 -5.27 4.71
N CYS A 58 7.45 -5.11 4.14
CA CYS A 58 7.88 -5.89 2.97
C CYS A 58 7.97 -7.40 3.25
N ILE A 59 8.44 -7.80 4.44
CA ILE A 59 8.47 -9.21 4.85
C ILE A 59 7.05 -9.77 4.94
N HIS A 60 6.15 -9.09 5.64
CA HIS A 60 4.78 -9.57 5.81
C HIS A 60 3.98 -9.54 4.51
N ARG A 61 4.18 -8.54 3.64
CA ARG A 61 3.61 -8.50 2.29
C ARG A 61 4.08 -9.69 1.46
N THR A 62 5.38 -9.99 1.51
CA THR A 62 5.95 -11.14 0.78
C THR A 62 5.37 -12.46 1.27
N ALA A 63 5.25 -12.64 2.60
CA ALA A 63 4.60 -13.81 3.17
C ALA A 63 3.12 -13.90 2.76
N TYR A 64 2.39 -12.79 2.78
CA TYR A 64 0.99 -12.73 2.34
C TYR A 64 0.85 -13.17 0.88
N ILE A 65 1.67 -12.62 -0.02
CA ILE A 65 1.65 -12.97 -1.45
C ILE A 65 2.00 -14.45 -1.67
N GLN A 66 2.92 -15.02 -0.90
CA GLN A 66 3.24 -16.46 -0.98
C GLN A 66 2.07 -17.35 -0.57
N LEU A 67 1.25 -16.92 0.39
CA LEU A 67 0.13 -17.69 0.92
C LEU A 67 -1.16 -17.52 0.09
N HIS A 68 -1.40 -16.30 -0.41
CA HIS A 68 -2.68 -15.91 -1.03
C HIS A 68 -2.57 -15.60 -2.52
N GLY A 69 -1.36 -15.50 -3.06
CA GLY A 69 -1.10 -15.00 -4.41
C GLY A 69 -1.05 -13.47 -4.48
N ALA A 70 -0.68 -12.94 -5.64
CA ALA A 70 -0.60 -11.49 -5.86
C ALA A 70 -1.99 -10.85 -5.96
N ALA A 71 -2.16 -9.67 -5.36
CA ALA A 71 -3.41 -8.91 -5.44
C ALA A 71 -3.75 -8.52 -6.90
N ARG A 72 -4.99 -8.87 -7.33
CA ARG A 72 -5.48 -8.63 -8.69
C ARG A 72 -6.58 -7.58 -8.80
N SER A 73 -7.10 -7.10 -7.67
CA SER A 73 -8.10 -6.04 -7.59
C SER A 73 -7.77 -5.08 -6.45
N LEU A 74 -8.45 -3.94 -6.39
CA LEU A 74 -8.35 -2.98 -5.29
C LEU A 74 -8.64 -3.64 -3.94
N GLY A 75 -9.74 -4.40 -3.83
CA GLY A 75 -10.13 -5.07 -2.59
C GLY A 75 -9.04 -6.03 -2.08
N ALA A 76 -8.48 -6.85 -2.98
CA ALA A 76 -7.38 -7.76 -2.63
C ALA A 76 -6.11 -7.02 -2.22
N LEU A 77 -5.84 -5.86 -2.83
CA LEU A 77 -4.67 -5.05 -2.52
C LEU A 77 -4.82 -4.34 -1.17
N LEU A 78 -6.01 -3.84 -0.85
CA LEU A 78 -6.33 -3.28 0.47
C LEU A 78 -6.18 -4.34 1.56
N GLU A 79 -6.69 -5.56 1.33
CA GLU A 79 -6.53 -6.66 2.30
C GLU A 79 -5.06 -7.02 2.52
N GLN A 80 -4.30 -7.22 1.43
CA GLN A 80 -2.87 -7.50 1.47
C GLN A 80 -2.09 -6.44 2.26
N GLU A 81 -2.24 -5.16 1.90
CA GLU A 81 -1.48 -4.08 2.52
C GLU A 81 -1.92 -3.85 3.96
N GLY A 82 -3.22 -3.96 4.26
CA GLY A 82 -3.74 -3.85 5.62
C GLY A 82 -3.13 -4.91 6.54
N GLN A 83 -3.13 -6.17 6.11
CA GLN A 83 -2.53 -7.27 6.87
C GLN A 83 -1.01 -7.08 7.03
N ALA A 84 -0.30 -6.72 5.97
CA ALA A 84 1.14 -6.50 6.01
C ALA A 84 1.53 -5.38 6.99
N MET A 85 0.88 -4.22 6.89
CA MET A 85 1.14 -3.06 7.76
C MET A 85 0.75 -3.34 9.22
N ALA A 86 -0.41 -3.96 9.45
CA ALA A 86 -0.83 -4.32 10.80
C ALA A 86 0.17 -5.28 11.45
N MET A 87 0.60 -6.32 10.74
CA MET A 87 1.59 -7.29 11.24
C MET A 87 2.95 -6.66 11.52
N ALA A 88 3.36 -5.70 10.69
CA ALA A 88 4.57 -4.91 10.90
C ALA A 88 4.48 -3.93 12.09
N GLY A 89 3.29 -3.73 12.66
CA GLY A 89 3.07 -2.79 13.78
C GLY A 89 3.10 -1.33 13.36
N VAL A 90 2.80 -1.05 12.07
CA VAL A 90 2.77 0.29 11.51
C VAL A 90 1.61 1.09 12.11
N ALA A 91 1.87 2.36 12.46
CA ALA A 91 0.85 3.26 13.00
C ALA A 91 0.26 4.24 11.96
N GLU A 92 0.98 4.48 10.87
CA GLU A 92 0.63 5.45 9.82
C GLU A 92 0.61 4.77 8.43
N PRO A 93 -0.25 5.16 7.50
CA PRO A 93 -1.11 6.34 7.53
C PRO A 93 -2.36 6.15 8.39
N LYS A 94 -2.77 7.21 9.07
CA LYS A 94 -3.96 7.26 9.90
C LYS A 94 -4.93 8.35 9.43
N LEU A 95 -6.22 8.01 9.44
CA LEU A 95 -7.33 8.95 9.27
C LEU A 95 -8.23 8.89 10.51
N ASP A 96 -9.09 9.90 10.69
CA ASP A 96 -10.14 9.82 11.70
C ASP A 96 -11.27 8.89 11.26
N ASN A 97 -12.20 8.60 12.18
CA ASN A 97 -13.26 7.63 11.91
C ASN A 97 -14.24 8.07 10.82
N ASP A 98 -14.47 9.37 10.68
CA ASP A 98 -15.42 9.91 9.69
C ASP A 98 -14.80 9.81 8.30
N ASP A 99 -13.51 10.15 8.18
CA ASP A 99 -12.72 10.00 6.96
C ASP A 99 -12.57 8.52 6.55
N ILE A 100 -12.38 7.60 7.51
CA ILE A 100 -12.35 6.15 7.24
C ILE A 100 -13.70 5.68 6.72
N ALA A 101 -14.81 6.10 7.34
CA ALA A 101 -16.15 5.73 6.90
C ALA A 101 -16.46 6.28 5.49
N TYR A 102 -16.11 7.54 5.24
CA TYR A 102 -16.21 8.16 3.92
C TYR A 102 -15.36 7.44 2.87
N THR A 103 -14.10 7.15 3.19
CA THR A 103 -13.19 6.43 2.28
C THR A 103 -13.77 5.06 1.89
N ARG A 104 -14.35 4.33 2.84
CA ARG A 104 -15.01 3.05 2.54
C ARG A 104 -16.15 3.23 1.53
N ILE A 105 -17.01 4.22 1.73
CA ILE A 105 -18.13 4.52 0.83
C ILE A 105 -17.64 4.84 -0.58
N VAL A 106 -16.59 5.66 -0.70
CA VAL A 106 -16.01 6.05 -2.00
C VAL A 106 -15.37 4.84 -2.70
N LEU A 107 -14.71 3.95 -1.97
CA LEU A 107 -13.97 2.82 -2.56
C LEU A 107 -14.84 1.61 -2.88
N GLU A 108 -15.99 1.45 -2.22
CA GLU A 108 -16.92 0.33 -2.42
C GLU A 108 -17.20 -0.01 -3.91
N PRO A 109 -17.56 0.94 -4.80
CA PRO A 109 -17.83 0.62 -6.21
C PRO A 109 -16.59 0.18 -6.99
N PHE A 110 -15.37 0.42 -6.48
CA PHE A 110 -14.11 0.15 -7.16
C PHE A 110 -13.38 -1.10 -6.64
N LEU A 111 -13.95 -1.84 -5.67
CA LEU A 111 -13.25 -2.98 -5.05
C LEU A 111 -12.82 -4.08 -6.04
N ALA A 112 -13.57 -4.24 -7.15
CA ALA A 112 -13.25 -5.19 -8.21
C ALA A 112 -12.30 -4.62 -9.29
N GLU A 113 -12.03 -3.31 -9.28
CA GLU A 113 -11.18 -2.65 -10.26
C GLU A 113 -9.72 -3.06 -10.13
N ASN A 114 -8.99 -3.03 -11.25
CA ASN A 114 -7.58 -3.40 -11.32
C ASN A 114 -6.71 -2.47 -12.17
N GLY A 115 -7.33 -1.41 -12.72
CA GLY A 115 -6.67 -0.39 -13.52
C GLY A 115 -5.78 0.51 -12.68
N GLU A 116 -4.55 0.71 -13.13
CA GLU A 116 -3.55 1.56 -12.46
C GLU A 116 -4.09 2.96 -12.06
N PRO A 117 -4.83 3.69 -12.91
CA PRO A 117 -5.38 5.00 -12.52
C PRO A 117 -6.27 4.96 -11.28
N THR A 118 -7.21 4.01 -11.24
CA THR A 118 -8.13 3.84 -10.11
C THR A 118 -7.38 3.37 -8.87
N LEU A 119 -6.44 2.44 -9.01
CA LEU A 119 -5.65 1.93 -7.89
C LEU A 119 -4.79 3.02 -7.25
N ILE A 120 -4.16 3.88 -8.05
CA ILE A 120 -3.37 5.00 -7.54
C ILE A 120 -4.25 6.00 -6.80
N ALA A 121 -5.36 6.43 -7.40
CA ALA A 121 -6.27 7.37 -6.76
C ALA A 121 -6.85 6.80 -5.46
N ALA A 122 -7.21 5.51 -5.45
CA ALA A 122 -7.76 4.83 -4.29
C ALA A 122 -6.74 4.66 -3.15
N LEU A 123 -5.52 4.20 -3.46
CA LEU A 123 -4.52 3.92 -2.44
C LEU A 123 -3.83 5.17 -1.91
N PHE A 124 -3.45 6.09 -2.80
CA PHE A 124 -2.58 7.21 -2.48
C PHE A 124 -3.31 8.56 -2.41
N GLY A 125 -4.55 8.62 -2.87
CA GLY A 125 -5.41 9.81 -2.80
C GLY A 125 -5.27 10.74 -4.01
N ASP A 126 -6.03 11.82 -3.97
CA ASP A 126 -6.18 12.74 -5.10
C ASP A 126 -4.89 13.47 -5.50
N GLY A 127 -3.98 13.71 -4.54
CA GLY A 127 -2.69 14.32 -4.83
C GLY A 127 -1.87 13.48 -5.82
N ALA A 128 -1.81 12.17 -5.58
CA ALA A 128 -1.15 11.20 -6.44
C ALA A 128 -1.84 11.08 -7.80
N ALA A 129 -3.18 11.06 -7.81
CA ALA A 129 -3.94 11.00 -9.06
C ALA A 129 -3.65 12.21 -9.96
N ARG A 130 -3.67 13.43 -9.39
CA ARG A 130 -3.38 14.66 -10.14
C ARG A 130 -1.96 14.71 -10.67
N GLU A 131 -0.98 14.24 -9.90
CA GLU A 131 0.43 14.20 -10.31
C GLU A 131 0.63 13.36 -11.59
N LEU A 132 -0.14 12.28 -11.74
CA LEU A 132 -0.08 11.37 -12.89
C LEU A 132 -1.13 11.66 -13.97
N GLY A 133 -1.93 12.72 -13.82
CA GLY A 133 -2.98 13.08 -14.77
C GLY A 133 -4.21 12.17 -14.74
N TYR A 134 -4.44 11.45 -13.64
CA TYR A 134 -5.59 10.57 -13.43
C TYR A 134 -6.76 11.29 -12.77
N THR A 135 -7.95 10.70 -12.91
CA THR A 135 -9.19 11.22 -12.33
C THR A 135 -9.15 11.10 -10.79
N PRO A 136 -9.30 12.21 -10.05
CA PRO A 136 -9.42 12.18 -8.59
C PRO A 136 -10.70 11.47 -8.14
N LEU A 137 -10.67 10.85 -6.95
CA LEU A 137 -11.82 10.17 -6.35
C LEU A 137 -12.42 10.95 -5.17
N GLY A 138 -11.83 12.09 -4.81
CA GLY A 138 -12.22 12.88 -3.65
C GLY A 138 -11.63 12.30 -2.35
N LEU A 139 -10.45 11.68 -2.42
CA LEU A 139 -9.80 11.00 -1.30
C LEU A 139 -8.58 11.78 -0.77
N SER A 140 -8.42 11.74 0.56
CA SER A 140 -7.25 12.28 1.24
C SER A 140 -5.97 11.49 0.93
N ALA A 141 -4.82 12.06 1.26
CA ALA A 141 -3.53 11.42 1.01
C ALA A 141 -3.45 10.05 1.72
N ARG A 142 -3.12 9.02 0.95
CA ARG A 142 -3.01 7.63 1.42
C ARG A 142 -4.29 7.04 2.05
N ALA A 143 -5.48 7.53 1.67
CA ALA A 143 -6.74 7.12 2.28
C ALA A 143 -7.01 5.62 2.22
N GLY A 144 -6.76 4.97 1.08
CA GLY A 144 -6.94 3.52 0.95
C GLY A 144 -6.00 2.73 1.87
N LEU A 145 -4.75 3.16 2.03
CA LEU A 145 -3.82 2.51 2.96
C LEU A 145 -4.25 2.69 4.43
N ALA A 146 -4.78 3.86 4.78
CA ALA A 146 -5.28 4.12 6.13
C ALA A 146 -6.51 3.26 6.45
N LEU A 147 -7.44 3.15 5.49
CA LEU A 147 -8.59 2.24 5.58
C LEU A 147 -8.15 0.79 5.78
N ALA A 148 -7.24 0.31 4.94
CA ALA A 148 -6.70 -1.04 5.00
C ALA A 148 -6.07 -1.37 6.38
N LEU A 149 -5.26 -0.44 6.91
CA LEU A 149 -4.63 -0.59 8.23
C LEU A 149 -5.67 -0.62 9.36
N ALA A 150 -6.68 0.25 9.30
CA ALA A 150 -7.75 0.30 10.29
C ALA A 150 -8.57 -1.00 10.32
N ASP A 151 -8.88 -1.57 9.16
CA ASP A 151 -9.65 -2.81 9.02
C ASP A 151 -8.89 -4.03 9.55
N ALA A 152 -7.62 -4.16 9.17
CA ALA A 152 -6.77 -5.24 9.64
C ALA A 152 -6.51 -5.16 11.16
N THR A 153 -6.28 -3.96 11.69
CA THR A 153 -6.08 -3.75 13.13
C THR A 153 -7.33 -4.09 13.93
N SER A 154 -8.51 -3.70 13.44
CA SER A 154 -9.80 -4.02 14.07
C SER A 154 -10.06 -5.52 14.06
N SER A 155 -9.79 -6.20 12.94
CA SER A 155 -9.93 -7.65 12.79
C SER A 155 -9.03 -8.41 13.76
N ARG A 156 -7.76 -8.00 13.90
CA ARG A 156 -6.81 -8.60 14.85
C ARG A 156 -7.22 -8.42 16.30
N ARG A 157 -7.68 -7.21 16.67
CA ARG A 157 -8.19 -6.95 18.03
C ARG A 157 -9.37 -7.84 18.39
N ASN A 158 -10.25 -8.13 17.43
CA ASN A 158 -11.38 -9.03 17.65
C ASN A 158 -10.93 -10.49 17.80
N ALA A 159 -9.93 -10.92 17.03
CA ALA A 159 -9.37 -12.28 17.12
C ALA A 159 -8.64 -12.57 18.44
N THR A 160 -8.03 -11.56 19.09
CA THR A 160 -7.33 -11.73 20.39
C THR A 160 -8.28 -11.73 21.61
N ARG A 161 -9.57 -11.44 21.41
CA ARG A 161 -10.58 -11.37 22.50
C ARG A 161 -11.38 -12.66 22.70
N ILE A 162 -11.09 -13.71 21.92
CA ILE A 162 -11.70 -15.05 21.99
C ILE A 162 -10.71 -15.97 22.70
#